data_AF-M1P3Z2-F1
#
_entry.id   AF-M1P3Z2-F1
#
_cell.length_a   1.000
_cell.length_b   1.000
_cell.length_c   1.000
_cell.angle_alpha   90.00
_cell.angle_beta   90.00
_cell.angle_gamma   90.00
#
_symmetry.space_group_name_H-M   'P 1'
#
loop_
_entity.id
_entity.type
_entity.pdbx_description
1 polymer ?
#
loop_
_entity_poly.entity_id
_entity_poly.type
_entity_poly.pdbx_seq_one_letter_code
_entity_poly.pdbx_strand_id
1 'polypeptide(L)'
;MDQPQLPENVRRLDSGETFCFSCHPDVNCFTDCCRQLELALTPYDVLRLKHETNLHSSIFLERYVIQEQETEDVFPRFYLTMVDDGQASCVFVSDTGCTVYPGRPGACRAYPMGRAAMRRDDNRMEEFFVLLNEPHCHGFQEKEEQTPKRYSEGQCLERYNRLNDKVATLLQHEKIRQGLQLTLEQTEFFVLALYNLDSFRKQLDEGRLPQQNQYLHKKEACKDDEQLLLFGIEWLHGVLFQQ
;
A
#
# COMPACT_ATOMS: atom_id res chain seq x y z
N MET A 1 15.73 21.76 8.25
CA MET A 1 15.83 20.52 7.44
C MET A 1 15.53 20.92 6.03
N ASP A 2 16.48 20.75 5.11
CA ASP A 2 16.22 20.97 3.70
C ASP A 2 15.12 20.02 3.23
N GLN A 3 14.20 20.52 2.40
CA GLN A 3 13.17 19.66 1.82
C GLN A 3 13.86 18.60 0.96
N PRO A 4 13.46 17.33 1.07
CA PRO A 4 14.03 16.27 0.23
C PRO A 4 13.85 16.66 -1.24
N GLN A 5 14.95 16.65 -1.99
CA GLN A 5 14.93 16.97 -3.41
C GLN A 5 14.18 15.87 -4.14
N LEU A 6 13.08 16.22 -4.80
CA LEU A 6 12.31 15.29 -5.61
C LEU A 6 13.11 14.96 -6.90
N PRO A 7 12.94 13.75 -7.46
CA PRO A 7 13.46 13.41 -8.79
C PRO A 7 13.01 14.44 -9.84
N GLU A 8 13.81 14.62 -10.91
CA GLU A 8 13.51 15.63 -11.95
C GLU A 8 12.15 15.45 -12.64
N ASN A 9 11.70 14.20 -12.75
CA ASN A 9 10.41 13.84 -13.34
C ASN A 9 9.24 13.88 -12.34
N VAL A 10 9.49 14.30 -11.09
CA VAL A 10 8.47 14.40 -10.04
C VAL A 10 8.35 15.85 -9.60
N ARG A 11 7.12 16.38 -9.64
CA ARG A 11 6.82 17.73 -9.14
C ARG A 11 5.71 17.69 -8.11
N ARG A 12 5.73 18.65 -7.18
CA ARG A 12 4.57 18.87 -6.29
C ARG A 12 3.35 19.31 -7.10
N LEU A 13 2.19 18.90 -6.61
CA LEU A 13 0.88 19.24 -7.16
C LEU A 13 0.05 19.87 -6.03
N ASP A 14 -0.29 21.15 -6.19
CA ASP A 14 -1.11 21.86 -5.22
C ASP A 14 -2.57 21.40 -5.28
N SER A 15 -3.29 21.49 -4.15
CA SER A 15 -4.66 20.97 -4.02
C SER A 15 -5.67 21.49 -5.06
N GLY A 16 -5.49 22.72 -5.54
CA GLY A 16 -6.32 23.36 -6.57
C GLY A 16 -5.68 23.43 -7.94
N GLU A 17 -4.46 22.93 -8.10
CA GLU A 17 -3.78 22.91 -9.39
C GLU A 17 -4.43 21.87 -10.31
N THR A 18 -4.63 22.27 -11.56
CA THR A 18 -5.19 21.40 -12.59
C THR A 18 -4.11 20.74 -13.43
N PHE A 19 -4.39 19.54 -13.93
CA PHE A 19 -3.54 18.82 -14.88
C PHE A 19 -4.40 18.03 -15.85
N CYS A 20 -3.92 17.82 -17.08
CA CYS A 20 -4.62 16.98 -18.05
C CYS A 20 -4.12 15.54 -17.96
N PHE A 21 -5.01 14.59 -17.73
CA PHE A 21 -4.65 13.18 -17.73
C PHE A 21 -5.86 12.25 -17.93
N SER A 22 -5.69 11.26 -18.81
CA SER A 22 -6.56 10.09 -18.89
C SER A 22 -5.77 8.87 -19.33
N CYS A 23 -6.10 7.69 -18.79
CA CYS A 23 -5.50 6.41 -19.17
C CYS A 23 -6.63 5.42 -19.51
N HIS A 24 -6.62 4.91 -20.74
CA HIS A 24 -7.60 3.97 -21.28
C HIS A 24 -6.96 3.12 -22.39
N PRO A 25 -7.62 2.02 -22.82
CA PRO A 25 -7.06 1.09 -23.82
C PRO A 25 -6.67 1.70 -25.17
N ASP A 26 -7.24 2.87 -25.53
CA ASP A 26 -6.92 3.52 -26.81
C ASP A 26 -5.70 4.44 -26.74
N VAL A 27 -5.14 4.68 -25.55
CA VAL A 27 -3.85 5.37 -25.42
C VAL A 27 -2.75 4.41 -25.86
N ASN A 28 -1.88 4.85 -26.76
CA ASN A 28 -0.82 4.02 -27.35
C ASN A 28 0.20 3.43 -26.35
N CYS A 29 0.32 3.99 -25.14
CA CYS A 29 1.18 3.48 -24.07
C CYS A 29 0.43 2.57 -23.07
N PHE A 30 -0.81 2.17 -23.38
CA PHE A 30 -1.62 1.36 -22.47
C PHE A 30 -0.85 0.08 -22.09
N THR A 31 -0.76 -0.19 -20.78
CA THR A 31 0.03 -1.26 -20.13
C THR A 31 1.55 -1.08 -20.05
N ASP A 32 2.14 -0.07 -20.69
CA ASP A 32 3.61 0.10 -20.62
C ASP A 32 4.10 0.41 -19.19
N CYS A 33 3.29 1.10 -18.38
CA CYS A 33 3.57 1.35 -16.97
C CYS A 33 3.52 0.08 -16.10
N CYS A 34 3.14 -1.08 -16.64
CA CYS A 34 3.10 -2.36 -15.92
C CYS A 34 4.39 -3.18 -16.09
N ARG A 35 5.46 -2.58 -16.63
CA ARG A 35 6.75 -3.23 -16.88
C ARG A 35 7.84 -2.58 -16.05
N GLN A 36 8.87 -3.35 -15.68
CA GLN A 36 10.06 -2.86 -14.96
C GLN A 36 9.73 -2.12 -13.66
N LEU A 37 8.70 -2.57 -12.95
CA LEU A 37 8.24 -1.98 -11.70
C LEU A 37 8.97 -2.55 -10.51
N GLU A 38 9.34 -1.67 -9.58
CA GLU A 38 9.61 -2.02 -8.18
C GLU A 38 8.39 -1.63 -7.34
N LEU A 39 7.37 -2.50 -7.33
CA LEU A 39 6.06 -2.17 -6.76
C LEU A 39 5.94 -2.64 -5.30
N ALA A 40 6.25 -1.76 -4.37
CA ALA A 40 5.99 -2.00 -2.95
C ALA A 40 4.48 -2.08 -2.66
N LEU A 41 4.08 -3.12 -1.92
CA LEU A 41 2.69 -3.41 -1.56
C LEU A 41 2.41 -3.00 -0.12
N THR A 42 1.37 -2.19 0.06
CA THR A 42 0.81 -1.92 1.38
C THR A 42 0.01 -3.13 1.88
N PRO A 43 -0.26 -3.22 3.20
CA PRO A 43 -1.15 -4.25 3.74
C PRO A 43 -2.52 -4.28 3.03
N TYR A 44 -3.04 -3.11 2.67
CA TYR A 44 -4.32 -3.02 1.97
C TYR A 44 -4.21 -3.50 0.53
N ASP A 45 -3.10 -3.26 -0.17
CA ASP A 45 -2.89 -3.80 -1.52
C ASP A 45 -2.87 -5.32 -1.52
N VAL A 46 -2.17 -5.93 -0.55
CA VAL A 46 -2.16 -7.40 -0.39
C VAL A 46 -3.57 -7.93 -0.11
N LEU A 47 -4.35 -7.25 0.72
CA LEU A 47 -5.75 -7.59 0.97
C LEU A 47 -6.57 -7.59 -0.33
N ARG A 48 -6.44 -6.53 -1.14
CA ARG A 48 -7.18 -6.40 -2.40
C ARG A 48 -6.77 -7.47 -3.39
N LEU A 49 -5.47 -7.66 -3.59
CA LEU A 49 -4.94 -8.63 -4.55
C LEU A 49 -5.27 -10.08 -4.17
N LYS A 50 -5.26 -10.45 -2.88
CA LYS A 50 -5.70 -11.79 -2.47
C LYS A 50 -7.18 -12.04 -2.78
N HIS A 51 -8.03 -11.01 -2.70
CA HIS A 51 -9.46 -11.13 -3.04
C HIS A 51 -9.65 -11.29 -4.56
N GLU A 52 -8.96 -10.51 -5.37
CA GLU A 52 -9.03 -10.63 -6.84
C GLU A 52 -8.51 -12.00 -7.34
N THR A 53 -7.53 -12.58 -6.64
CA THR A 53 -6.99 -13.91 -6.96
C THR A 53 -7.75 -15.06 -6.30
N ASN A 54 -8.66 -14.78 -5.36
CA ASN A 54 -9.36 -15.75 -4.53
C ASN A 54 -8.42 -16.77 -3.84
N LEU A 55 -7.27 -16.28 -3.36
CA LEU A 55 -6.28 -17.08 -2.65
C LEU A 55 -6.29 -16.79 -1.16
N HIS A 56 -5.95 -17.80 -0.37
CA HIS A 56 -5.60 -17.61 1.03
C HIS A 56 -4.35 -16.71 1.13
N SER A 57 -4.28 -15.82 2.13
CA SER A 57 -3.18 -14.86 2.28
C SER A 57 -1.79 -15.49 2.16
N SER A 58 -1.55 -16.62 2.82
CA SER A 58 -0.24 -17.30 2.75
C SER A 58 0.14 -17.77 1.34
N ILE A 59 -0.83 -18.27 0.58
CA ILE A 59 -0.61 -18.76 -0.80
C ILE A 59 -0.40 -17.57 -1.75
N PHE A 60 -1.12 -16.48 -1.53
CA PHE A 60 -0.90 -15.25 -2.28
C PHE A 60 0.51 -14.70 -2.06
N LEU A 61 0.94 -14.61 -0.79
CA LEU A 61 2.28 -14.14 -0.44
C LEU A 61 3.38 -15.01 -1.07
N GLU A 62 3.28 -16.34 -0.93
CA GLU A 62 4.24 -17.28 -1.50
C GLU A 62 4.35 -17.16 -3.03
N ARG A 63 3.22 -16.97 -3.72
CA ARG A 63 3.17 -17.02 -5.18
C ARG A 63 3.52 -15.69 -5.86
N TYR A 64 3.16 -14.57 -5.25
CA TYR A 64 3.15 -13.27 -5.92
C TYR A 64 3.97 -12.20 -5.22
N VAL A 65 4.49 -12.44 -4.02
CA VAL A 65 5.14 -11.40 -3.22
C VAL A 65 6.56 -11.79 -2.86
N ILE A 66 7.48 -10.86 -3.11
CA ILE A 66 8.86 -10.93 -2.66
C ILE A 66 8.93 -10.14 -1.35
N GLN A 67 9.33 -10.81 -0.26
CA GLN A 67 9.56 -10.18 1.03
C GLN A 67 11.05 -9.92 1.21
N GLU A 68 11.41 -8.69 1.52
CA GLU A 68 12.78 -8.26 1.75
C GLU A 68 12.88 -7.52 3.08
N GLN A 69 14.00 -7.71 3.79
CA GLN A 69 14.31 -6.93 4.98
C GLN A 69 15.83 -6.82 5.11
N GLU A 70 16.35 -5.62 4.94
CA GLU A 70 17.76 -5.33 5.18
C GLU A 70 18.04 -5.14 6.67
N THR A 71 19.31 -5.21 7.08
CA THR A 71 19.72 -5.07 8.49
C THR A 71 19.28 -3.72 9.10
N GLU A 72 19.15 -2.68 8.28
CA GLU A 72 18.75 -1.33 8.71
C GLU A 72 17.22 -1.16 8.74
N ASP A 73 16.47 -2.08 8.12
CA ASP A 73 15.01 -2.01 8.03
C ASP A 73 14.34 -2.46 9.33
N VAL A 74 13.56 -1.57 9.92
CA VAL A 74 12.74 -1.91 11.11
C VAL A 74 11.61 -2.87 10.75
N PHE A 75 11.03 -2.73 9.55
CA PHE A 75 9.92 -3.55 9.07
C PHE A 75 10.27 -4.18 7.72
N PRO A 76 9.84 -5.42 7.44
CA PRO A 76 9.99 -6.02 6.13
C PRO A 76 9.19 -5.26 5.07
N ARG A 77 9.76 -5.18 3.87
CA ARG A 77 9.16 -4.65 2.66
C ARG A 77 8.60 -5.79 1.81
N PHE A 78 7.47 -5.54 1.15
CA PHE A 78 6.77 -6.52 0.33
C PHE A 78 6.62 -5.96 -1.07
N TYR A 79 7.09 -6.70 -2.06
CA TYR A 79 7.11 -6.27 -3.46
C TYR A 79 6.32 -7.24 -4.32
N LEU A 80 5.55 -6.71 -5.28
CA LEU A 80 4.89 -7.56 -6.26
C LEU A 80 5.92 -8.20 -7.21
N THR A 81 5.78 -9.50 -7.44
CA THR A 81 6.65 -10.24 -8.35
C THR A 81 6.44 -9.81 -9.80
N MET A 82 7.55 -9.67 -10.53
CA MET A 82 7.58 -9.43 -11.97
C MET A 82 7.96 -10.72 -12.71
N VAL A 83 7.41 -10.91 -13.91
CA VAL A 83 7.65 -12.08 -14.75
C VAL A 83 8.93 -11.86 -15.58
N ASP A 84 9.79 -12.87 -15.64
CA ASP A 84 10.98 -12.85 -16.51
C ASP A 84 10.62 -13.19 -17.96
N ASP A 85 9.94 -12.26 -18.62
CA ASP A 85 9.51 -12.32 -20.02
C ASP A 85 10.38 -11.46 -20.96
N GLY A 86 11.54 -11.01 -20.46
CA GLY A 86 12.40 -10.04 -21.15
C GLY A 86 11.94 -8.59 -21.08
N GLN A 87 10.77 -8.32 -20.48
CA GLN A 87 10.24 -6.98 -20.23
C GLN A 87 10.01 -6.70 -18.73
N ALA A 88 10.22 -7.71 -17.87
CA ALA A 88 9.91 -7.63 -16.45
C ALA A 88 8.45 -7.19 -16.26
N SER A 89 7.51 -7.88 -16.89
CA SER A 89 6.08 -7.53 -16.83
C SER A 89 5.44 -7.86 -15.48
N CYS A 90 4.49 -7.05 -15.05
CA CYS A 90 3.67 -7.32 -13.87
C CYS A 90 2.95 -8.65 -14.05
N VAL A 91 2.96 -9.51 -13.03
CA VAL A 91 2.33 -10.84 -13.06
C VAL A 91 0.82 -10.83 -13.38
N PHE A 92 0.17 -9.67 -13.25
CA PHE A 92 -1.26 -9.49 -13.55
C PHE A 92 -1.53 -8.69 -14.83
N VAL A 93 -0.53 -8.35 -15.63
CA VAL A 93 -0.76 -7.66 -16.91
C VAL A 93 -1.05 -8.68 -18.02
N SER A 94 -1.95 -8.32 -18.93
CA SER A 94 -2.25 -9.04 -20.16
C SER A 94 -2.33 -8.06 -21.33
N ASP A 95 -2.44 -8.58 -22.55
CA ASP A 95 -2.67 -7.77 -23.76
C ASP A 95 -3.95 -6.91 -23.68
N THR A 96 -4.90 -7.30 -22.83
CA THR A 96 -6.17 -6.57 -22.61
C THR A 96 -6.14 -5.65 -21.39
N GLY A 97 -5.00 -5.54 -20.71
CA GLY A 97 -4.85 -4.74 -19.48
C GLY A 97 -4.65 -5.60 -18.23
N CYS A 98 -4.76 -4.96 -17.07
CA CYS A 98 -4.55 -5.58 -15.77
C CYS A 98 -5.71 -6.53 -15.42
N THR A 99 -5.42 -7.80 -15.17
CA THR A 99 -6.42 -8.84 -14.84
C THR A 99 -7.02 -8.66 -13.44
N VAL A 100 -6.40 -7.85 -12.59
CA VAL A 100 -6.86 -7.50 -11.23
C VAL A 100 -7.24 -6.02 -11.13
N TYR A 101 -7.62 -5.38 -12.25
CA TYR A 101 -7.85 -3.93 -12.32
C TYR A 101 -8.75 -3.37 -11.19
N PRO A 102 -9.87 -4.02 -10.78
CA PRO A 102 -10.69 -3.52 -9.67
C PRO A 102 -9.96 -3.48 -8.32
N GLY A 103 -9.06 -4.43 -8.07
CA GLY A 103 -8.24 -4.53 -6.85
C GLY A 103 -6.78 -4.18 -7.03
N ARG A 104 -6.41 -3.49 -8.12
CA ARG A 104 -5.03 -3.09 -8.39
C ARG A 104 -4.45 -2.24 -7.24
N PRO A 105 -3.13 -2.33 -6.98
CA PRO A 105 -2.50 -1.62 -5.87
C PRO A 105 -2.71 -0.11 -5.90
N GLY A 106 -2.68 0.50 -4.71
CA GLY A 106 -2.85 1.93 -4.50
C GLY A 106 -1.87 2.76 -5.31
N ALA A 107 -0.61 2.33 -5.43
CA ALA A 107 0.39 3.00 -6.27
C ALA A 107 0.00 2.97 -7.77
N CYS A 108 -0.42 1.83 -8.31
CA CYS A 108 -0.90 1.71 -9.70
C CYS A 108 -2.18 2.52 -9.96
N ARG A 109 -3.03 2.64 -8.94
CA ARG A 109 -4.28 3.42 -8.96
C ARG A 109 -4.03 4.91 -8.86
N ALA A 110 -3.00 5.31 -8.12
CA ALA A 110 -2.62 6.69 -7.95
C ALA A 110 -1.85 7.22 -9.16
N TYR A 111 -1.04 6.39 -9.83
CA TYR A 111 -0.28 6.78 -11.01
C TYR A 111 -1.15 7.55 -12.04
N PRO A 112 -0.69 8.71 -12.55
CA PRO A 112 0.63 9.31 -12.37
C PRO A 112 0.73 10.23 -11.14
N MET A 113 -0.35 10.36 -10.37
CA MET A 113 -0.37 11.14 -9.14
C MET A 113 0.16 10.32 -7.97
N GLY A 114 1.10 10.86 -7.21
CA GLY A 114 1.54 10.29 -5.93
C GLY A 114 0.90 11.01 -4.76
N ARG A 115 0.74 10.30 -3.64
CA ARG A 115 0.40 10.88 -2.33
C ARG A 115 1.53 10.58 -1.36
N ALA A 116 2.08 11.62 -0.75
CA ALA A 116 2.94 11.48 0.41
C ALA A 116 2.13 11.83 1.67
N ALA A 117 2.25 10.99 2.70
CA ALA A 117 1.58 11.19 3.99
C ALA A 117 2.60 11.07 5.12
N MET A 118 2.75 12.14 5.89
CA MET A 118 3.72 12.24 6.97
C MET A 118 3.04 12.64 8.27
N ARG A 119 3.39 11.95 9.35
CA ARG A 119 2.94 12.27 10.69
C ARG A 119 3.82 13.36 11.29
N ARG A 120 3.22 14.48 11.68
CA ARG A 120 3.89 15.54 12.42
C ARG A 120 4.05 15.18 13.90
N ASP A 121 4.89 15.93 14.59
CA ASP A 121 5.16 15.73 16.02
C ASP A 121 3.91 15.95 16.90
N ASP A 122 2.95 16.74 16.43
CA ASP A 122 1.63 16.95 17.05
C ASP A 122 0.61 15.83 16.71
N ASN A 123 1.09 14.71 16.15
CA ASN A 123 0.32 13.56 15.70
C ASN A 123 -0.65 13.83 14.53
N ARG A 124 -0.64 15.03 13.93
CA ARG A 124 -1.44 15.28 12.72
C ARG A 124 -0.80 14.64 11.50
N MET A 125 -1.63 14.11 10.62
CA MET A 125 -1.21 13.72 9.27
C MET A 125 -1.15 14.97 8.39
N GLU A 126 0.01 15.22 7.81
CA GLU A 126 0.17 16.13 6.69
C GLU A 126 0.31 15.31 5.42
N GLU A 127 -0.42 15.70 4.39
CA GLU A 127 -0.31 15.08 3.08
C GLU A 127 -0.02 16.12 2.02
N PHE A 128 0.68 15.69 0.97
CA PHE A 128 0.83 16.44 -0.26
C PHE A 128 0.81 15.49 -1.45
N PHE A 129 0.45 16.05 -2.61
CA PHE A 129 0.41 15.31 -3.85
C PHE A 129 1.60 15.66 -4.73
N VAL A 130 2.00 14.70 -5.55
CA VAL A 130 3.00 14.88 -6.60
C VAL A 130 2.46 14.37 -7.92
N LEU A 131 3.02 14.85 -9.02
CA LEU A 131 2.85 14.26 -10.33
C LEU A 131 4.17 13.71 -10.81
N LEU A 132 4.14 12.46 -11.25
CA LEU A 132 5.22 11.77 -11.93
C LEU A 132 4.98 11.86 -13.44
N ASN A 133 5.91 12.45 -14.18
CA ASN A 133 5.83 12.55 -15.63
C ASN A 133 6.94 11.72 -16.28
N GLU A 134 6.55 10.58 -16.85
CA GLU A 134 7.48 9.69 -17.54
C GLU A 134 7.33 9.78 -19.05
N PRO A 135 8.44 9.74 -19.83
CA PRO A 135 8.37 9.90 -21.28
C PRO A 135 7.46 8.90 -21.99
N HIS A 136 7.30 7.69 -21.45
CA HIS A 136 6.43 6.66 -22.03
C HIS A 136 4.94 6.94 -21.79
N CYS A 137 4.60 7.79 -20.81
CA CYS A 137 3.23 8.00 -20.36
C CYS A 137 2.52 9.04 -21.22
N HIS A 138 1.84 8.59 -22.27
CA HIS A 138 1.09 9.46 -23.18
C HIS A 138 -0.29 9.87 -22.66
N GLY A 139 -0.69 9.41 -21.47
CA GLY A 139 -1.96 9.84 -20.85
C GLY A 139 -2.03 11.34 -20.55
N PHE A 140 -0.89 12.04 -20.45
CA PHE A 140 -0.81 13.49 -20.33
C PHE A 140 -1.17 14.26 -21.62
N GLN A 141 -1.25 13.57 -22.76
CA GLN A 141 -1.64 14.17 -24.05
C GLN A 141 -3.18 14.23 -24.21
N GLU A 142 -3.90 13.52 -23.34
CA GLU A 142 -5.35 13.56 -23.28
C GLU A 142 -5.86 14.91 -22.76
N LYS A 143 -7.14 15.22 -23.02
CA LYS A 143 -7.74 16.53 -22.72
C LYS A 143 -8.55 16.57 -21.43
N GLU A 144 -8.63 15.44 -20.73
CA GLU A 144 -9.43 15.33 -19.50
C GLU A 144 -8.75 16.11 -18.37
N GLU A 145 -9.38 17.21 -17.94
CA GLU A 145 -8.86 18.06 -16.88
C GLU A 145 -9.16 17.47 -15.49
N GLN A 146 -8.13 17.34 -14.68
CA GLN A 146 -8.14 16.75 -13.35
C GLN A 146 -7.66 17.75 -12.30
N THR A 147 -8.05 17.49 -11.05
CA THR A 147 -7.45 18.06 -9.83
C THR A 147 -7.08 16.91 -8.91
N PRO A 148 -6.19 17.07 -7.91
CA PRO A 148 -5.88 16.01 -6.95
C PRO A 148 -7.12 15.34 -6.36
N LYS A 149 -8.12 16.16 -6.01
CA LYS A 149 -9.40 15.70 -5.45
C LYS A 149 -10.19 14.87 -6.46
N ARG A 150 -10.47 15.44 -7.65
CA ARG A 150 -11.25 14.75 -8.71
C ARG A 150 -10.58 13.44 -9.12
N TYR A 151 -9.26 13.46 -9.28
CA TYR A 151 -8.49 12.28 -9.66
C TYR A 151 -8.56 11.22 -8.57
N SER A 152 -8.37 11.59 -7.30
CA SER A 152 -8.49 10.67 -6.16
C SER A 152 -9.85 10.00 -6.07
N GLU A 153 -10.93 10.77 -6.27
CA GLU A 153 -12.30 10.27 -6.28
C GLU A 153 -12.54 9.29 -7.44
N GLY A 154 -12.16 9.67 -8.67
CA GLY A 154 -12.28 8.82 -9.86
C GLY A 154 -11.44 7.54 -9.78
N GLN A 155 -10.32 7.59 -9.05
CA GLN A 155 -9.49 6.45 -8.78
C GLN A 155 -9.88 5.71 -7.49
N CYS A 156 -10.92 6.11 -6.75
CA CYS A 156 -11.33 5.49 -5.48
C CYS A 156 -10.20 5.36 -4.43
N LEU A 157 -9.31 6.36 -4.36
CA LEU A 157 -8.14 6.32 -3.47
C LEU A 157 -8.47 6.52 -1.99
N GLU A 158 -9.64 7.07 -1.67
CA GLU A 158 -10.08 7.32 -0.28
C GLU A 158 -9.91 6.08 0.61
N ARG A 159 -10.35 4.92 0.13
CA ARG A 159 -10.31 3.67 0.90
C ARG A 159 -8.88 3.20 1.14
N TYR A 160 -8.01 3.30 0.13
CA TYR A 160 -6.59 2.97 0.25
C TYR A 160 -5.89 3.91 1.23
N ASN A 161 -6.11 5.22 1.06
CA ASN A 161 -5.51 6.25 1.91
C ASN A 161 -5.92 6.07 3.37
N ARG A 162 -7.19 5.78 3.65
CA ARG A 162 -7.69 5.55 5.01
C ARG A 162 -6.96 4.41 5.73
N LEU A 163 -6.73 3.29 5.05
CA LEU A 163 -6.04 2.13 5.64
C LEU A 163 -4.53 2.38 5.73
N ASN A 164 -3.94 2.98 4.71
CA ASN A 164 -2.51 3.32 4.70
C ASN A 164 -2.16 4.33 5.80
N ASP A 165 -3.03 5.29 6.09
CA ASP A 165 -2.86 6.24 7.19
C ASP A 165 -2.89 5.56 8.56
N LYS A 166 -3.66 4.47 8.70
CA LYS A 166 -3.66 3.65 9.92
C LYS A 166 -2.37 2.84 10.04
N VAL A 167 -1.85 2.29 8.95
CA VAL A 167 -0.53 1.63 8.96
C VAL A 167 0.58 2.63 9.28
N ALA A 168 0.47 3.87 8.78
CA ALA A 168 1.44 4.92 9.05
C ALA A 168 1.57 5.27 10.54
N THR A 169 0.55 5.03 11.38
CA THR A 169 0.66 5.23 12.83
C THR A 169 1.63 4.24 13.48
N LEU A 170 1.83 3.06 12.88
CA LEU A 170 2.83 2.08 13.28
C LEU A 170 4.21 2.45 12.73
N LEU A 171 4.29 2.63 11.40
CA LEU A 171 5.56 2.81 10.70
C LEU A 171 6.25 4.12 11.07
N GLN A 172 5.48 5.16 11.37
CA GLN A 172 5.98 6.49 11.73
C GLN A 172 5.86 6.79 13.23
N HIS A 173 5.71 5.76 14.06
CA HIS A 173 5.62 5.92 15.51
C HIS A 173 6.91 6.54 16.09
N GLU A 174 6.79 7.33 17.16
CA GLU A 174 7.93 8.02 17.77
C GLU A 174 9.05 7.08 18.20
N LYS A 175 8.70 5.95 18.83
CA LYS A 175 9.68 4.91 19.22
C LYS A 175 10.48 4.38 18.01
N ILE A 176 9.84 4.23 16.85
CA ILE A 176 10.52 3.80 15.61
C ILE A 176 11.49 4.89 15.14
N ARG A 177 11.07 6.16 15.16
CA ARG A 177 11.93 7.30 14.83
C ARG A 177 13.13 7.46 15.78
N GLN A 178 12.98 7.00 17.02
CA GLN A 178 14.04 6.98 18.04
C GLN A 178 14.95 5.75 17.93
N GLY A 179 14.78 4.90 16.90
CA GLY A 179 15.65 3.77 16.61
C GLY A 179 15.23 2.44 17.24
N LEU A 180 13.95 2.29 17.64
CA LEU A 180 13.42 0.98 18.02
C LEU A 180 13.56 0.00 16.85
N GLN A 181 14.17 -1.14 17.13
CA GLN A 181 14.24 -2.28 16.23
C GLN A 181 13.30 -3.39 16.71
N LEU A 182 12.75 -4.15 15.76
CA LEU A 182 11.86 -5.26 16.08
C LEU A 182 12.67 -6.53 16.40
N THR A 183 12.18 -7.30 17.36
CA THR A 183 12.61 -8.69 17.51
C THR A 183 12.07 -9.55 16.36
N LEU A 184 12.64 -10.74 16.16
CA LEU A 184 12.12 -11.68 15.16
C LEU A 184 10.63 -11.98 15.36
N GLU A 185 10.22 -12.21 16.61
CA GLU A 185 8.81 -12.46 16.96
C GLU A 185 7.91 -11.25 16.63
N GLN A 186 8.37 -10.03 16.91
CA GLN A 186 7.63 -8.81 16.55
C GLN A 186 7.51 -8.62 15.03
N THR A 187 8.55 -8.97 14.28
CA THR A 187 8.52 -9.00 12.82
C THR A 187 7.51 -10.03 12.31
N GLU A 188 7.48 -11.24 12.88
CA GLU A 188 6.50 -12.28 12.54
C GLU A 188 5.07 -11.82 12.84
N PHE A 189 4.84 -11.13 13.96
CA PHE A 189 3.55 -10.52 14.28
C PHE A 189 3.15 -9.42 13.30
N PHE A 190 4.09 -8.61 12.81
CA PHE A 190 3.84 -7.63 11.77
C PHE A 190 3.36 -8.28 10.47
N VAL A 191 4.07 -9.30 9.99
CA VAL A 191 3.67 -10.04 8.79
C VAL A 191 2.33 -10.73 8.99
N LEU A 192 2.12 -11.38 10.14
CA LEU A 192 0.88 -12.07 10.46
C LEU A 192 -0.32 -11.12 10.43
N ALA A 193 -0.27 -10.04 11.22
CA ALA A 193 -1.42 -9.16 11.44
C ALA A 193 -1.76 -8.27 10.23
N LEU A 194 -0.77 -7.93 9.39
CA LEU A 194 -0.97 -6.98 8.29
C LEU A 194 -0.99 -7.64 6.91
N TYR A 195 -0.28 -8.75 6.70
CA TYR A 195 -0.11 -9.37 5.39
C TYR A 195 -0.71 -10.79 5.30
N ASN A 196 -0.65 -11.57 6.38
CA ASN A 196 -1.19 -12.94 6.44
C ASN A 196 -2.54 -13.01 7.20
N LEU A 197 -3.49 -12.20 6.76
CA LEU A 197 -4.71 -11.91 7.49
C LEU A 197 -5.61 -13.13 7.76
N ASP A 198 -5.62 -14.11 6.85
CA ASP A 198 -6.38 -15.34 7.08
C ASP A 198 -5.78 -16.20 8.20
N SER A 199 -4.45 -16.26 8.29
CA SER A 199 -3.78 -16.92 9.41
C SER A 199 -3.95 -16.14 10.72
N PHE A 200 -3.93 -14.80 10.64
CA PHE A 200 -4.20 -13.94 11.79
C PHE A 200 -5.61 -14.16 12.34
N ARG A 201 -6.63 -14.21 11.47
CA ARG A 201 -8.01 -14.57 11.85
C ARG A 201 -8.06 -15.87 12.62
N LYS A 202 -7.42 -16.92 12.08
CA LYS A 202 -7.40 -18.24 12.72
C LYS A 202 -6.77 -18.19 14.12
N GLN A 203 -5.63 -17.52 14.27
CA GLN A 203 -4.97 -17.38 15.57
C GLN A 203 -5.80 -16.55 16.56
N LEU A 204 -6.46 -15.50 16.07
CA LEU A 204 -7.38 -14.69 16.85
C LEU A 204 -8.54 -15.54 17.38
N ASP A 205 -9.18 -16.32 16.52
CA ASP A 205 -10.31 -17.19 16.86
C ASP A 205 -9.91 -18.27 17.86
N GLU A 206 -8.76 -18.91 17.66
CA GLU A 206 -8.20 -19.94 18.55
C GLU A 206 -7.62 -19.38 19.86
N GLY A 207 -7.56 -18.05 20.01
CA GLY A 207 -7.06 -17.39 21.22
C GLY A 207 -5.56 -17.53 21.44
N ARG A 208 -4.79 -17.63 20.35
CA ARG A 208 -3.33 -17.81 20.38
C ARG A 208 -2.54 -16.50 20.30
N LEU A 209 -3.23 -15.37 20.10
CA LEU A 209 -2.58 -14.06 20.06
C LEU A 209 -2.26 -13.55 21.47
N PRO A 210 -1.05 -13.02 21.71
CA PRO A 210 -0.74 -12.35 22.97
C PRO A 210 -1.65 -11.13 23.19
N GLN A 211 -1.83 -10.77 24.47
CA GLN A 211 -2.55 -9.57 24.93
C GLN A 211 -4.02 -9.48 24.45
N GLN A 212 -4.63 -10.58 24.00
CA GLN A 212 -5.98 -10.60 23.43
C GLN A 212 -7.05 -9.98 24.35
N ASN A 213 -6.94 -10.15 25.66
CA ASN A 213 -7.91 -9.66 26.64
C ASN A 213 -7.99 -8.12 26.72
N GLN A 214 -7.02 -7.41 26.12
CA GLN A 214 -7.01 -5.95 26.10
C GLN A 214 -7.94 -5.37 25.02
N TYR A 215 -8.47 -6.19 24.11
CA TYR A 215 -9.24 -5.73 22.97
C TYR A 215 -10.72 -6.15 23.06
N LEU A 216 -11.57 -5.21 23.45
CA LEU A 216 -13.01 -5.40 23.68
C LEU A 216 -13.81 -5.70 22.40
N HIS A 217 -13.23 -5.49 21.21
CA HIS A 217 -13.94 -5.46 19.92
C HIS A 217 -13.64 -6.64 18.99
N LYS A 218 -13.20 -7.79 19.54
CA LYS A 218 -12.88 -9.01 18.76
C LYS A 218 -14.03 -9.44 17.82
N LYS A 219 -15.29 -9.31 18.26
CA LYS A 219 -16.45 -9.71 17.45
C LYS A 219 -16.66 -8.78 16.26
N GLU A 220 -16.43 -7.48 16.42
CA GLU A 220 -16.50 -6.50 15.36
C GLU A 220 -15.37 -6.66 14.34
N ALA A 221 -14.17 -7.01 14.80
CA ALA A 221 -13.00 -7.24 13.95
C ALA A 221 -13.21 -8.38 12.92
N CYS A 222 -14.02 -9.39 13.25
CA CYS A 222 -14.23 -10.55 12.38
C CYS A 222 -15.37 -10.38 11.37
N LYS A 223 -15.98 -9.18 11.25
CA LYS A 223 -17.10 -8.93 10.32
C LYS A 223 -16.68 -8.98 8.86
N ASP A 224 -15.55 -8.37 8.54
CA ASP A 224 -14.96 -8.37 7.21
C ASP A 224 -13.43 -8.21 7.31
N ASP A 225 -12.75 -8.48 6.20
CA ASP A 225 -11.29 -8.44 6.11
C ASP A 225 -10.70 -7.04 6.39
N GLU A 226 -11.43 -5.95 6.13
CA GLU A 226 -10.90 -4.61 6.44
C GLU A 226 -10.99 -4.27 7.91
N GLN A 227 -12.09 -4.66 8.57
CA GLN A 227 -12.19 -4.55 10.02
C GLN A 227 -11.13 -5.42 10.70
N LEU A 228 -10.84 -6.60 10.14
CA LEU A 228 -9.78 -7.45 10.67
C LEU A 228 -8.40 -6.82 10.49
N LEU A 229 -8.12 -6.18 9.35
CA LEU A 229 -6.88 -5.44 9.13
C LEU A 229 -6.75 -4.25 10.10
N LEU A 230 -7.82 -3.47 10.29
CA LEU A 230 -7.84 -2.36 11.25
C LEU A 230 -7.58 -2.85 12.68
N PHE A 231 -8.19 -3.96 13.06
CA PHE A 231 -7.92 -4.61 14.34
C PHE A 231 -6.48 -5.11 14.44
N GLY A 232 -5.93 -5.70 13.37
CA GLY A 232 -4.53 -6.13 13.30
C GLY A 232 -3.55 -4.98 13.53
N ILE A 233 -3.84 -3.79 12.97
CA ILE A 233 -3.06 -2.57 13.19
C ILE A 233 -3.12 -2.14 14.66
N GLU A 234 -4.31 -2.10 15.26
CA GLU A 234 -4.48 -1.70 16.67
C GLU A 234 -3.83 -2.70 17.64
N TRP A 235 -4.00 -3.99 17.37
CA TRP A 235 -3.38 -5.07 18.12
C TRP A 235 -1.86 -4.95 18.08
N LEU A 236 -1.30 -4.80 16.89
CA LEU A 236 0.14 -4.68 16.70
C LEU A 236 0.70 -3.42 17.37
N HIS A 237 -0.06 -2.31 17.37
CA HIS A 237 0.33 -1.10 18.09
C HIS A 237 0.50 -1.36 19.60
N GLY A 238 -0.39 -2.14 20.22
CA GLY A 238 -0.26 -2.53 21.63
C GLY A 238 0.96 -3.39 21.87
N VAL A 239 1.13 -4.44 21.05
CA VAL A 239 2.27 -5.38 21.12
C VAL A 239 3.62 -4.68 20.99
N LEU A 240 3.73 -3.70 20.08
CA LEU A 240 4.98 -3.01 19.80
C LEU A 240 5.28 -1.86 20.76
N PHE A 241 4.27 -1.11 21.23
CA PHE A 241 4.51 0.17 21.88
C PHE A 241 3.98 0.32 23.30
N GLN A 242 3.09 -0.56 23.78
CA GLN A 242 2.46 -0.45 25.11
C GLN A 242 3.10 -1.38 26.17
N GLN A 243 4.40 -1.63 26.04
CA GLN A 243 5.21 -2.23 27.11
C GLN A 243 5.60 -1.19 28.17
#